data_AF-A0A1I1TNT1-F1
#
_entry.id   AF-A0A1I1TNT1-F1
#
_cell.length_a   1.000
_cell.length_b   1.000
_cell.length_c   1.000
_cell.angle_alpha   90.00
_cell.angle_beta   90.00
_cell.angle_gamma   90.00
#
_symmetry.space_group_name_H-M   'P 1'
#
loop_
_entity.id
_entity.type
_entity.pdbx_description
1 polymer ?
#
loop_
_entity_poly.entity_id
_entity_poly.type
_entity_poly.pdbx_seq_one_letter_code
_entity_poly.pdbx_strand_id
1 'polypeptide(L)'
;MNNLRVIGTEHIGKVEFTGIEGGFGKNKKAMLVKDIAQIHSKEVKAINQAINMNRSRFREGIDLVDLKQVNQIDLFSELGFTRAQWGNANHIYLLSERGYAKLLKILDDDKAWDIYDQLVDNYFNMRVAIKNNEPSLVQQRRLSIMEENSATRKANMLYKLAMATTSESSKQALIAKSAEVLTGEMTVPVMKKKEYSAGKIAKELNISGKKVGMIANKLGLKAEQPGQNEYGRWANSKSKYSDKEVPQWFYTEKGLQAIKKEISLDRR
;
A
#
# COMPACT_ATOMS: atom_id res chain seq x y z
N MET A 1 33.12 -0.19 -27.16
CA MET A 1 31.83 -0.51 -26.52
C MET A 1 31.37 -1.85 -27.05
N ASN A 2 30.85 -2.76 -26.22
CA ASN A 2 30.22 -3.98 -26.77
C ASN A 2 28.94 -3.59 -27.51
N ASN A 3 28.64 -4.26 -28.62
CA ASN A 3 27.43 -4.01 -29.40
C ASN A 3 26.19 -4.06 -28.50
N LEU A 4 25.38 -3.01 -28.55
CA LEU A 4 24.07 -2.99 -27.94
C LEU A 4 23.19 -4.01 -28.65
N ARG A 5 22.47 -4.81 -27.86
CA ARG A 5 21.53 -5.81 -28.36
C ARG A 5 20.21 -5.62 -27.64
N VAL A 6 19.14 -5.46 -28.41
CA VAL A 6 17.78 -5.53 -27.87
C VAL A 6 17.45 -6.99 -27.58
N ILE A 7 17.09 -7.30 -26.34
CA ILE A 7 16.78 -8.66 -25.89
C ILE A 7 15.27 -8.94 -25.83
N GLY A 8 14.44 -7.95 -26.15
CA GLY A 8 12.98 -8.06 -26.20
C GLY A 8 12.30 -7.30 -25.05
N THR A 9 11.06 -7.66 -24.75
CA THR A 9 10.28 -7.06 -23.66
C THR A 9 10.67 -7.67 -22.31
N GLU A 10 11.02 -6.83 -21.36
CA GLU A 10 11.26 -7.18 -19.96
C GLU A 10 10.20 -6.50 -19.06
N HIS A 11 10.11 -6.96 -17.80
CA HIS A 11 9.09 -6.51 -16.86
C HIS A 11 9.68 -6.01 -15.55
N ILE A 12 9.18 -4.87 -15.06
CA ILE A 12 9.35 -4.41 -13.67
C ILE A 12 7.95 -4.28 -13.05
N GLY A 13 7.59 -5.22 -12.18
CA GLY A 13 6.22 -5.36 -11.68
C GLY A 13 5.24 -5.62 -12.82
N LYS A 14 4.35 -4.64 -13.10
CA LYS A 14 3.39 -4.68 -14.22
C LYS A 14 3.81 -3.84 -15.43
N VAL A 15 4.99 -3.21 -15.37
CA VAL A 15 5.46 -2.31 -16.43
C VAL A 15 6.34 -3.08 -17.38
N GLU A 16 5.97 -3.03 -18.67
CA GLU A 16 6.76 -3.56 -19.78
C GLU A 16 7.74 -2.51 -20.28
N PHE A 17 8.98 -2.93 -20.56
CA PHE A 17 10.00 -2.08 -21.14
C PHE A 17 10.90 -2.86 -22.10
N THR A 18 11.64 -2.15 -22.95
CA THR A 18 12.62 -2.77 -23.85
C THR A 18 13.89 -3.14 -23.10
N GLY A 19 14.14 -4.44 -22.96
CA GLY A 19 15.39 -4.96 -22.42
C GLY A 19 16.54 -4.73 -23.39
N ILE A 20 17.64 -4.17 -22.89
CA ILE A 20 18.85 -3.95 -23.65
C ILE A 20 20.02 -4.61 -22.92
N GLU A 21 20.83 -5.33 -23.66
CA GLU A 21 22.08 -5.91 -23.20
C GLU A 21 23.26 -5.24 -23.93
N GLY A 22 24.37 -5.04 -23.24
CA GLY A 22 25.55 -4.38 -23.82
C GLY A 22 25.66 -2.92 -23.41
N GLY A 23 26.53 -2.16 -24.07
CA GLY A 23 26.84 -0.77 -23.69
C GLY A 23 27.72 -0.62 -22.44
N PHE A 24 27.47 -1.40 -21.38
CA PHE A 24 28.21 -1.36 -20.10
C PHE A 24 29.09 -2.60 -19.84
N GLY A 25 29.05 -3.59 -20.73
CA GLY A 25 29.76 -4.86 -20.65
C GLY A 25 28.93 -6.02 -21.21
N LYS A 26 29.55 -7.19 -21.43
CA LYS A 26 28.85 -8.41 -21.86
C LYS A 26 27.89 -8.86 -20.74
N ASN A 27 26.66 -9.27 -21.07
CA ASN A 27 25.63 -9.71 -20.13
C ASN A 27 25.18 -8.65 -19.11
N LYS A 28 25.46 -7.36 -19.36
CA LYS A 28 24.96 -6.28 -18.50
C LYS A 28 23.68 -5.70 -19.05
N LYS A 29 22.65 -5.69 -18.21
CA LYS A 29 21.36 -5.07 -18.52
C LYS A 29 21.47 -3.55 -18.50
N ALA A 30 20.72 -2.92 -19.38
CA ALA A 30 20.58 -1.49 -19.51
C ALA A 30 19.13 -1.10 -19.81
N MET A 31 18.77 0.14 -19.50
CA MET A 31 17.42 0.67 -19.66
C MET A 31 17.45 2.08 -20.25
N LEU A 32 16.55 2.35 -21.20
CA LEU A 32 16.43 3.69 -21.79
C LEU A 32 15.68 4.63 -20.85
N VAL A 33 16.05 5.91 -20.88
CA VAL A 33 15.32 6.93 -20.12
C VAL A 33 13.85 7.02 -20.51
N LYS A 34 13.48 6.73 -21.76
CA LYS A 34 12.05 6.71 -22.15
C LYS A 34 11.24 5.67 -21.36
N ASP A 35 11.85 4.53 -21.07
CA ASP A 35 11.20 3.43 -20.35
C ASP A 35 11.17 3.75 -18.85
N ILE A 36 12.25 4.32 -18.31
CA ILE A 36 12.29 4.83 -16.93
C ILE A 36 11.20 5.89 -16.72
N ALA A 37 11.04 6.81 -17.67
CA ALA A 37 10.00 7.83 -17.62
C ALA A 37 8.60 7.21 -17.55
N GLN A 38 8.34 6.15 -18.32
CA GLN A 38 7.09 5.38 -18.25
C GLN A 38 6.90 4.69 -16.89
N ILE A 39 7.95 4.06 -16.33
CA ILE A 39 7.89 3.39 -15.02
C ILE A 39 7.50 4.37 -13.91
N HIS A 40 8.03 5.59 -13.94
CA HIS A 40 7.81 6.62 -12.93
C HIS A 40 6.64 7.56 -13.26
N SER A 41 5.90 7.30 -14.35
CA SER A 41 4.83 8.19 -14.84
C SER A 41 5.27 9.66 -14.96
N LYS A 42 6.47 9.89 -15.51
CA LYS A 42 7.07 11.21 -15.73
C LYS A 42 7.35 11.42 -17.21
N GLU A 43 7.51 12.68 -17.61
CA GLU A 43 7.97 13.00 -18.96
C GLU A 43 9.47 12.67 -19.12
N VAL A 44 9.87 12.20 -20.30
CA VAL A 44 11.27 11.97 -20.67
C VAL A 44 12.14 13.20 -20.41
N LYS A 45 11.60 14.39 -20.69
CA LYS A 45 12.28 15.67 -20.44
C LYS A 45 12.61 15.87 -18.96
N ALA A 46 11.69 15.52 -18.06
CA ALA A 46 11.90 15.65 -16.62
C ALA A 46 13.01 14.72 -16.12
N ILE A 47 13.04 13.47 -16.61
CA ILE A 47 14.11 12.52 -16.26
C ILE A 47 15.46 13.00 -16.80
N ASN A 48 15.51 13.46 -18.06
CA ASN A 48 16.74 14.02 -18.65
C ASN A 48 17.24 15.22 -17.86
N GLN A 49 16.35 16.12 -17.43
CA GLN A 49 16.70 17.26 -16.59
C GLN A 49 17.30 16.81 -15.26
N ALA A 50 16.68 15.84 -14.58
CA ALA A 50 17.18 15.29 -13.31
C ALA A 50 18.59 14.71 -13.45
N ILE A 51 18.86 13.97 -14.53
CA ILE A 51 20.18 13.43 -14.88
C ILE A 51 21.18 14.58 -15.11
N ASN A 52 20.82 15.56 -15.92
CA ASN A 52 21.71 16.66 -16.31
C ASN A 52 22.08 17.54 -15.11
N MET A 53 21.12 17.86 -14.23
CA MET A 53 21.37 18.63 -13.00
C MET A 53 22.29 17.89 -12.03
N ASN A 54 22.35 16.55 -12.11
CA ASN A 54 23.15 15.71 -11.24
C ASN A 54 24.29 15.00 -11.99
N ARG A 55 24.71 15.53 -13.14
CA ARG A 55 25.59 14.82 -14.08
C ARG A 55 26.90 14.33 -13.46
N SER A 56 27.46 15.11 -12.53
CA SER A 56 28.68 14.77 -11.77
C SER A 56 28.57 13.47 -10.97
N ARG A 57 27.35 13.01 -10.64
CA ARG A 57 27.10 11.75 -9.94
C ARG A 57 27.15 10.53 -10.87
N PHE A 58 27.08 10.71 -12.18
CA PHE A 58 27.04 9.63 -13.18
C PHE A 58 28.37 9.51 -13.92
N ARG A 59 28.99 8.33 -13.86
CA ARG A 59 30.20 8.02 -14.63
C ARG A 59 29.83 7.54 -16.02
N GLU A 60 30.40 8.19 -17.04
CA GLU A 60 30.20 7.81 -18.45
C GLU A 60 30.70 6.39 -18.72
N GLY A 61 29.93 5.62 -19.50
CA GLY A 61 30.25 4.23 -19.85
C GLY A 61 30.12 3.23 -18.70
N ILE A 62 29.77 3.68 -17.49
CA ILE A 62 29.58 2.79 -16.32
C ILE A 62 28.18 2.94 -15.72
N ASP A 63 27.73 4.18 -15.50
CA ASP A 63 26.38 4.48 -14.99
C ASP A 63 25.44 4.85 -16.12
N LEU A 64 25.93 5.66 -17.05
CA LEU A 64 25.15 6.32 -18.08
C LEU A 64 25.96 6.35 -19.38
N VAL A 65 25.24 6.26 -20.49
CA VAL A 65 25.74 6.43 -21.84
C VAL A 65 24.78 7.35 -22.58
N ASP A 66 25.31 8.34 -23.30
CA ASP A 66 24.53 9.07 -24.30
C ASP A 66 24.67 8.41 -25.68
N LEU A 67 23.60 7.78 -26.16
CA LEU A 67 23.59 7.09 -27.44
C LEU A 67 23.77 8.04 -28.64
N LYS A 68 23.54 9.35 -28.46
CA LYS A 68 23.84 10.36 -29.48
C LYS A 68 25.33 10.54 -29.73
N GLN A 69 26.19 10.10 -28.82
CA GLN A 69 27.65 10.18 -28.92
C GLN A 69 28.28 8.86 -29.42
N VAL A 70 27.47 7.83 -29.67
CA VAL A 70 27.93 6.52 -30.12
C VAL A 70 27.81 6.43 -31.64
N ASN A 71 28.93 6.14 -32.32
CA ASN A 71 28.96 5.92 -33.77
C ASN A 71 28.47 4.51 -34.11
N GLN A 72 27.18 4.26 -33.98
CA GLN A 72 26.53 3.02 -34.42
C GLN A 72 25.37 3.36 -35.36
N ILE A 73 25.44 2.86 -36.59
CA ILE A 73 24.45 3.12 -37.65
C ILE A 73 23.14 2.40 -37.30
N ASP A 74 22.00 3.08 -37.53
CA ASP A 74 20.63 2.56 -37.44
C ASP A 74 20.12 2.04 -36.08
N LEU A 75 20.79 2.38 -34.98
CA LEU A 75 20.37 1.99 -33.63
C LEU A 75 18.96 2.50 -33.23
N PHE A 76 18.47 3.56 -33.88
CA PHE A 76 17.19 4.20 -33.53
C PHE A 76 15.98 3.28 -33.73
N SER A 77 15.97 2.47 -34.80
CA SER A 77 14.82 1.63 -35.15
C SER A 77 14.71 0.44 -34.21
N GLU A 78 15.83 -0.21 -33.91
CA GLU A 78 15.93 -1.33 -32.96
C GLU A 78 15.48 -0.90 -31.56
N LEU A 79 15.87 0.30 -31.13
CA LEU A 79 15.50 0.86 -29.84
C LEU A 79 14.08 1.45 -29.81
N GLY A 80 13.30 1.31 -30.89
CA GLY A 80 11.91 1.76 -30.97
C GLY A 80 11.77 3.29 -30.92
N PHE A 81 12.69 4.03 -31.54
CA PHE A 81 12.54 5.45 -31.82
C PHE A 81 12.17 5.66 -33.29
N THR A 82 11.39 6.69 -33.58
CA THR A 82 11.27 7.20 -34.96
C THR A 82 12.51 8.01 -35.32
N ARG A 83 12.81 8.16 -36.61
CA ARG A 83 13.90 9.05 -37.07
C ARG A 83 13.74 10.47 -36.55
N ALA A 84 12.50 10.98 -36.50
CA ALA A 84 12.21 12.31 -36.00
C ALA A 84 12.51 12.43 -34.49
N GLN A 85 12.08 11.45 -33.69
CA GLN A 85 12.40 11.41 -32.25
C GLN A 85 13.91 11.35 -32.01
N TRP A 86 14.63 10.51 -32.77
CA TRP A 86 16.08 10.38 -32.65
C TRP A 86 16.83 11.66 -33.10
N GLY A 87 16.41 12.26 -34.21
CA GLY A 87 17.01 13.45 -34.80
C GLY A 87 16.84 14.68 -33.92
N ASN A 88 15.63 14.90 -33.38
CA ASN A 88 15.29 16.08 -32.58
C ASN A 88 15.75 16.01 -31.12
N ALA A 89 16.15 14.82 -30.63
CA ALA A 89 16.64 14.67 -29.28
C ALA A 89 18.09 15.16 -29.14
N ASN A 90 18.33 16.06 -28.18
CA ASN A 90 19.68 16.49 -27.81
C ASN A 90 20.48 15.35 -27.15
N HIS A 91 19.81 14.52 -26.34
CA HIS A 91 20.39 13.39 -25.62
C HIS A 91 19.46 12.18 -25.67
N ILE A 92 20.06 11.00 -25.80
CA ILE A 92 19.34 9.72 -25.68
C ILE A 92 20.10 8.88 -24.68
N TYR A 93 19.69 9.01 -23.41
CA TYR A 93 20.38 8.35 -22.32
C TYR A 93 19.95 6.90 -22.14
N LEU A 94 20.96 6.05 -21.99
CA LEU A 94 20.88 4.67 -21.59
C LEU A 94 21.56 4.55 -20.21
N LEU A 95 20.91 3.89 -19.25
CA LEU A 95 21.43 3.69 -17.90
C LEU A 95 21.74 2.22 -17.66
N SER A 96 22.83 1.94 -16.96
CA SER A 96 23.07 0.63 -16.36
C SER A 96 22.18 0.46 -15.11
N GLU A 97 22.09 -0.76 -14.58
CA GLU A 97 21.42 -1.02 -13.30
C GLU A 97 21.96 -0.10 -12.17
N ARG A 98 23.28 0.13 -12.16
CA ARG A 98 23.91 1.03 -11.18
C ARG A 98 23.57 2.49 -11.43
N GLY A 99 23.52 2.91 -12.69
CA GLY A 99 23.08 4.25 -13.06
C GLY A 99 21.63 4.49 -12.66
N TYR A 100 20.75 3.52 -12.91
CA TYR A 100 19.35 3.63 -12.53
C TYR A 100 19.21 3.71 -11.00
N ALA A 101 19.93 2.90 -10.23
CA ALA A 101 19.94 3.00 -8.77
C ALA A 101 20.37 4.40 -8.24
N LYS A 102 21.28 5.10 -8.93
CA LYS A 102 21.61 6.49 -8.61
C LYS A 102 20.49 7.46 -8.96
N LEU A 103 19.82 7.24 -10.09
CA LEU A 103 18.68 8.04 -10.52
C LEU A 103 17.50 7.91 -9.56
N LEU A 104 17.24 6.71 -9.00
CA LEU A 104 16.19 6.52 -7.99
C LEU A 104 16.35 7.47 -6.80
N LYS A 105 17.59 7.64 -6.31
CA LYS A 105 17.91 8.59 -5.23
C LYS A 105 17.67 10.06 -5.58
N ILE A 106 17.63 10.38 -6.87
CA ILE A 106 17.41 11.75 -7.37
C ILE A 106 15.91 11.99 -7.61
N LEU A 107 15.18 10.99 -8.09
CA LEU A 107 13.75 11.11 -8.38
C LEU A 107 12.91 11.19 -7.11
N ASP A 108 13.29 10.42 -6.07
CA ASP A 108 12.71 10.45 -4.73
C ASP A 108 11.17 10.43 -4.71
N ASP A 109 10.56 9.65 -5.61
CA ASP A 109 9.12 9.44 -5.69
C ASP A 109 8.71 8.07 -5.10
N ASP A 110 7.42 7.87 -4.80
CA ASP A 110 6.91 6.62 -4.20
C ASP A 110 7.34 5.38 -5.00
N LYS A 111 7.39 5.49 -6.33
CA LYS A 111 7.81 4.39 -7.20
C LYS A 111 9.32 4.13 -7.09
N ALA A 112 10.11 5.19 -6.91
CA ALA A 112 11.54 5.08 -6.70
C ALA A 112 11.85 4.40 -5.37
N TRP A 113 11.08 4.68 -4.31
CA TRP A 113 11.17 3.98 -3.03
C TRP A 113 10.82 2.51 -3.17
N ASP A 114 9.71 2.17 -3.83
CA ASP A 114 9.30 0.77 -4.08
C ASP A 114 10.37 -0.04 -4.82
N ILE A 115 11.05 0.56 -5.81
CA ILE A 115 12.10 -0.10 -6.59
C ILE A 115 13.40 -0.15 -5.78
N TYR A 116 13.71 0.89 -5.01
CA TYR A 116 14.88 0.92 -4.15
C TYR A 116 14.82 -0.19 -3.09
N ASP A 117 13.68 -0.39 -2.45
CA ASP A 117 13.46 -1.47 -1.49
C ASP A 117 13.69 -2.84 -2.12
N GLN A 118 13.18 -3.07 -3.34
CA GLN A 118 13.43 -4.31 -4.08
C GLN A 118 14.92 -4.54 -4.38
N LEU A 119 15.66 -3.48 -4.73
CA LEU A 119 17.11 -3.58 -4.95
C LEU A 119 17.86 -3.94 -3.66
N VAL A 120 17.47 -3.33 -2.54
CA VAL A 120 18.06 -3.58 -1.22
C VAL A 120 17.77 -5.02 -0.77
N ASP A 121 16.52 -5.48 -0.89
CA ASP A 121 16.10 -6.84 -0.58
C ASP A 121 16.89 -7.86 -1.40
N ASN A 122 16.96 -7.66 -2.72
CA ASN A 122 17.73 -8.54 -3.62
C ASN A 122 19.20 -8.63 -3.21
N TYR A 123 19.81 -7.51 -2.80
CA TYR A 123 21.21 -7.48 -2.36
C TYR A 123 21.45 -8.24 -1.06
N PHE A 124 20.56 -8.11 -0.07
CA PHE A 124 20.66 -8.89 1.18
C PHE A 124 20.42 -10.38 0.93
N ASN A 125 19.44 -10.71 0.09
CA ASN A 125 19.13 -12.08 -0.30
C ASN A 125 20.32 -12.75 -0.99
N MET A 126 20.93 -12.06 -1.96
CA MET A 126 22.12 -12.57 -2.65
C MET A 126 23.30 -12.77 -1.69
N ARG A 127 23.52 -11.84 -0.74
CA ARG A 127 24.59 -12.00 0.26
C ARG A 127 24.40 -13.25 1.11
N VAL A 128 23.17 -13.52 1.56
CA VAL A 128 22.86 -14.73 2.33
C VAL A 128 23.06 -15.99 1.47
N ALA A 129 22.65 -15.95 0.20
CA ALA A 129 22.80 -17.06 -0.74
C ALA A 129 24.28 -17.44 -0.96
N ILE A 130 25.13 -16.44 -1.20
CA ILE A 130 26.58 -16.63 -1.40
C ILE A 130 27.22 -17.19 -0.12
N LYS A 131 26.83 -16.67 1.06
CA LYS A 131 27.38 -17.12 2.35
C LYS A 131 27.09 -18.60 2.63
N ASN A 132 25.94 -19.09 2.18
CA ASN A 132 25.47 -20.44 2.50
C ASN A 132 25.74 -21.47 1.38
N ASN A 133 26.30 -21.06 0.23
CA ASN A 133 26.62 -21.91 -0.92
C ASN A 133 25.43 -22.73 -1.48
N GLU A 134 24.19 -22.23 -1.31
CA GLU A 134 22.94 -22.92 -1.64
C GLU A 134 22.04 -22.05 -2.55
N PRO A 135 22.15 -22.16 -3.89
CA PRO A 135 21.40 -21.33 -4.85
C PRO A 135 19.90 -21.66 -4.93
N SER A 136 19.48 -22.87 -4.54
CA SER A 136 18.08 -23.36 -4.63
C SER A 136 17.21 -22.82 -3.49
N LEU A 137 17.78 -22.61 -2.30
CA LEU A 137 17.12 -21.95 -1.16
C LEU A 137 16.67 -20.52 -1.50
N VAL A 138 17.29 -19.90 -2.50
CA VAL A 138 16.99 -18.54 -2.97
C VAL A 138 15.57 -18.43 -3.49
N GLN A 139 15.02 -19.44 -4.18
CA GLN A 139 13.66 -19.35 -4.73
C GLN A 139 12.60 -19.55 -3.64
N GLN A 140 12.81 -20.48 -2.70
CA GLN A 140 11.89 -20.73 -1.59
C GLN A 140 11.92 -19.59 -0.57
N ARG A 141 13.10 -19.06 -0.24
CA ARG A 141 13.25 -17.91 0.66
C ARG A 141 12.84 -16.60 0.00
N ARG A 142 13.02 -16.46 -1.32
CA ARG A 142 12.43 -15.35 -2.10
C ARG A 142 10.92 -15.40 -2.08
N LEU A 143 10.32 -16.58 -2.26
CA LEU A 143 8.87 -16.74 -2.16
C LEU A 143 8.40 -16.36 -0.76
N SER A 144 9.05 -16.86 0.30
CA SER A 144 8.67 -16.54 1.68
C SER A 144 8.82 -15.04 2.00
N ILE A 145 9.91 -14.39 1.56
CA ILE A 145 10.11 -12.94 1.77
C ILE A 145 9.13 -12.11 0.92
N MET A 146 8.85 -12.52 -0.32
CA MET A 146 7.85 -11.83 -1.16
C MET A 146 6.44 -11.99 -0.56
N GLU A 147 6.11 -13.15 -0.02
CA GLU A 147 4.87 -13.41 0.71
C GLU A 147 4.80 -12.56 1.98
N GLU A 148 5.88 -12.49 2.77
CA GLU A 148 5.97 -11.70 4.00
C GLU A 148 5.90 -10.18 3.73
N ASN A 149 6.59 -9.69 2.70
CA ASN A 149 6.52 -8.28 2.28
C ASN A 149 5.14 -7.93 1.69
N SER A 150 4.52 -8.86 0.97
CA SER A 150 3.13 -8.71 0.49
C SER A 150 2.15 -8.66 1.66
N ALA A 151 2.30 -9.56 2.63
CA ALA A 151 1.53 -9.60 3.86
C ALA A 151 1.70 -8.29 4.66
N THR A 152 2.92 -7.79 4.80
CA THR A 152 3.22 -6.52 5.48
C THR A 152 2.56 -5.33 4.79
N ARG A 153 2.65 -5.22 3.46
CA ARG A 153 1.96 -4.16 2.71
C ARG A 153 0.45 -4.24 2.85
N LYS A 154 -0.12 -5.45 2.77
CA LYS A 154 -1.55 -5.69 2.96
C LYS A 154 -2.00 -5.32 4.38
N ALA A 155 -1.24 -5.71 5.40
CA ALA A 155 -1.51 -5.36 6.79
C ALA A 155 -1.45 -3.85 7.02
N ASN A 156 -0.45 -3.16 6.44
CA ASN A 156 -0.34 -1.70 6.51
C ASN A 156 -1.52 -0.99 5.83
N MET A 157 -1.98 -1.48 4.66
CA MET A 157 -3.19 -0.95 4.03
C MET A 157 -4.43 -1.14 4.91
N LEU A 158 -4.62 -2.34 5.47
CA LEU A 158 -5.74 -2.63 6.38
C LEU A 158 -5.71 -1.73 7.62
N TYR A 159 -4.53 -1.52 8.20
CA TYR A 159 -4.33 -0.61 9.32
C TYR A 159 -4.67 0.85 8.95
N LYS A 160 -4.22 1.34 7.79
CA LYS A 160 -4.57 2.69 7.31
C LYS A 160 -6.08 2.85 7.11
N LEU A 161 -6.74 1.85 6.52
CA LEU A 161 -8.21 1.83 6.37
C LEU A 161 -8.91 1.81 7.74
N ALA A 162 -8.35 1.10 8.72
CA ALA A 162 -8.87 1.09 10.08
C ALA A 162 -8.76 2.47 10.74
N MET A 163 -7.65 3.18 10.54
CA MET A 163 -7.47 4.53 11.08
C MET A 163 -8.36 5.57 10.40
N ALA A 164 -8.69 5.37 9.12
CA ALA A 164 -9.56 6.26 8.36
C ALA A 164 -11.07 6.05 8.60
N THR A 165 -11.49 4.90 9.15
CA THR A 165 -12.92 4.64 9.40
C THR A 165 -13.41 5.26 10.71
N THR A 166 -14.62 5.82 10.67
CA THR A 166 -15.31 6.42 11.83
C THR A 166 -16.04 5.37 12.68
N SER A 167 -16.26 4.17 12.14
CA SER A 167 -16.93 3.06 12.84
C SER A 167 -15.93 2.29 13.68
N GLU A 168 -16.09 2.33 15.00
CA GLU A 168 -15.19 1.65 15.92
C GLU A 168 -15.20 0.12 15.74
N SER A 169 -16.36 -0.45 15.38
CA SER A 169 -16.46 -1.89 15.07
C SER A 169 -15.71 -2.26 13.79
N SER A 170 -15.74 -1.39 12.77
CA SER A 170 -15.05 -1.62 11.51
C SER A 170 -13.54 -1.45 11.68
N LYS A 171 -13.12 -0.45 12.47
CA LYS A 171 -11.71 -0.23 12.85
C LYS A 171 -11.13 -1.47 13.55
N GLN A 172 -11.82 -2.00 14.56
CA GLN A 172 -11.39 -3.20 15.28
C GLN A 172 -11.32 -4.44 14.37
N ALA A 173 -12.30 -4.63 13.49
CA ALA A 173 -12.30 -5.74 12.54
C ALA A 173 -11.11 -5.66 11.57
N LEU A 174 -10.80 -4.46 11.06
CA LEU A 174 -9.66 -4.24 10.16
C LEU A 174 -8.31 -4.40 10.86
N ILE A 175 -8.18 -3.97 12.12
CA ILE A 175 -6.97 -4.19 12.94
C ILE A 175 -6.77 -5.69 13.25
N ALA A 176 -7.85 -6.40 13.61
CA ALA A 176 -7.77 -7.85 13.82
C ALA A 176 -7.35 -8.58 12.53
N LYS A 177 -7.91 -8.16 11.39
CA LYS A 177 -7.52 -8.71 10.08
C LYS A 177 -6.08 -8.38 9.71
N SER A 178 -5.58 -7.19 10.05
CA SER A 178 -4.18 -6.82 9.79
C SER A 178 -3.22 -7.65 10.63
N ALA A 179 -3.56 -7.90 11.91
CA ALA A 179 -2.78 -8.75 12.79
C ALA A 179 -2.77 -10.22 12.30
N GLU A 180 -3.92 -10.77 11.92
CA GLU A 180 -4.05 -12.12 11.34
C GLU A 180 -3.19 -12.28 10.07
N VAL A 181 -3.16 -11.27 9.20
CA VAL A 181 -2.33 -11.30 7.99
C VAL A 181 -0.83 -11.34 8.32
N LEU A 182 -0.39 -10.75 9.44
CA LEU A 182 1.01 -10.72 9.85
C LEU A 182 1.43 -11.98 10.60
N THR A 183 0.59 -12.49 11.50
CA THR A 183 0.95 -13.59 12.40
C THR A 183 0.45 -14.95 11.93
N GLY A 184 -0.49 -14.99 10.97
CA GLY A 184 -1.21 -16.21 10.58
C GLY A 184 -2.20 -16.70 11.65
N GLU A 185 -2.21 -16.07 12.83
CA GLU A 185 -3.08 -16.42 13.95
C GLU A 185 -4.27 -15.47 13.99
N MET A 186 -5.46 -16.04 14.13
CA MET A 186 -6.68 -15.25 14.22
C MET A 186 -6.73 -14.53 15.57
N THR A 187 -6.23 -13.29 15.62
CA THR A 187 -6.31 -12.47 16.82
C THR A 187 -7.74 -12.00 17.02
N VAL A 188 -8.40 -12.46 18.07
CA VAL A 188 -9.74 -11.99 18.43
C VAL A 188 -9.62 -10.54 18.90
N PRO A 189 -10.33 -9.57 18.30
CA PRO A 189 -10.30 -8.19 18.77
C PRO A 189 -10.73 -8.14 20.24
N VAL A 190 -9.90 -7.52 21.08
CA VAL A 190 -10.07 -7.47 22.54
C VAL A 190 -11.46 -6.92 22.87
N MET A 191 -12.28 -7.81 23.44
CA MET A 191 -13.62 -7.61 24.03
C MET A 191 -14.57 -6.66 23.26
N LYS A 192 -15.52 -7.26 22.52
CA LYS A 192 -16.86 -6.67 22.36
C LYS A 192 -17.38 -6.37 23.77
N LYS A 193 -17.39 -5.11 24.21
CA LYS A 193 -18.23 -4.71 25.34
C LYS A 193 -19.64 -5.16 24.99
N LYS A 194 -20.30 -5.94 25.85
CA LYS A 194 -21.66 -6.43 25.57
C LYS A 194 -22.55 -5.21 25.34
N GLU A 195 -23.06 -5.10 24.12
CA GLU A 195 -23.99 -4.06 23.71
C GLU A 195 -25.42 -4.61 23.70
N TYR A 196 -26.35 -3.78 24.15
CA TYR A 196 -27.75 -4.14 24.29
C TYR A 196 -28.58 -3.17 23.44
N SER A 197 -29.45 -3.70 22.56
CA SER A 197 -30.46 -2.87 21.92
C SER A 197 -31.54 -2.51 22.93
N ALA A 198 -32.27 -1.41 22.70
CA ALA A 198 -33.43 -1.04 23.53
C ALA A 198 -34.43 -2.20 23.67
N GLY A 199 -34.62 -3.01 22.62
CA GLY A 199 -35.48 -4.19 22.63
C GLY A 199 -34.96 -5.32 23.53
N LYS A 200 -33.63 -5.51 23.60
CA LYS A 200 -33.03 -6.52 24.48
C LYS A 200 -33.17 -6.11 25.95
N ILE A 201 -32.90 -4.85 26.27
CA ILE A 201 -33.11 -4.29 27.62
C ILE A 201 -34.58 -4.39 28.02
N ALA A 202 -35.48 -4.04 27.11
CA ALA A 202 -36.92 -4.09 27.32
C ALA A 202 -37.39 -5.50 27.73
N LYS A 203 -36.92 -6.54 27.02
CA LYS A 203 -37.21 -7.93 27.36
C LYS A 203 -36.64 -8.32 28.73
N GLU A 204 -35.40 -7.95 29.02
CA GLU A 204 -34.75 -8.29 30.29
C GLU A 204 -35.42 -7.63 31.50
N LEU A 205 -35.97 -6.42 31.33
CA LEU A 205 -36.60 -5.63 32.39
C LEU A 205 -38.13 -5.73 32.39
N ASN A 206 -38.70 -6.55 31.51
CA ASN A 206 -40.15 -6.70 31.28
C ASN A 206 -40.87 -5.34 31.10
N ILE A 207 -40.31 -4.47 30.26
CA ILE A 207 -40.89 -3.17 29.88
C ILE A 207 -40.93 -3.02 28.37
N SER A 208 -41.55 -1.95 27.85
CA SER A 208 -41.52 -1.65 26.42
C SER A 208 -40.22 -0.97 25.99
N GLY A 209 -39.77 -1.23 24.75
CA GLY A 209 -38.60 -0.55 24.17
C GLY A 209 -38.76 0.97 24.10
N LYS A 210 -40.00 1.46 23.96
CA LYS A 210 -40.33 2.89 24.05
C LYS A 210 -40.01 3.44 25.44
N LYS A 211 -40.35 2.72 26.52
CA LYS A 211 -40.02 3.12 27.90
C LYS A 211 -38.51 3.20 28.14
N VAL A 212 -37.73 2.25 27.61
CA VAL A 212 -36.26 2.29 27.64
C VAL A 212 -35.73 3.57 26.97
N GLY A 213 -36.25 3.91 25.79
CA GLY A 213 -35.85 5.12 25.07
C GLY A 213 -36.20 6.42 25.80
N MET A 214 -37.36 6.48 26.46
CA MET A 214 -37.76 7.63 27.28
C MET A 214 -36.85 7.82 28.49
N ILE A 215 -36.53 6.73 29.22
CA ILE A 215 -35.61 6.77 30.36
C ILE A 215 -34.23 7.23 29.92
N ALA A 216 -33.72 6.72 28.80
CA ALA A 216 -32.41 7.10 28.29
C ALA A 216 -32.34 8.60 27.92
N ASN A 217 -33.43 9.17 27.38
CA ASN A 217 -33.52 10.60 27.10
C ASN A 217 -33.61 11.41 28.41
N LYS A 218 -34.43 10.97 29.38
CA LYS A 218 -34.59 11.62 30.70
C LYS A 218 -33.25 11.73 31.44
N LEU A 219 -32.45 10.68 31.40
CA LEU A 219 -31.15 10.59 32.07
C LEU A 219 -29.99 11.17 31.25
N GLY A 220 -30.24 11.68 30.04
CA GLY A 220 -29.18 12.22 29.17
C GLY A 220 -28.14 11.17 28.73
N LEU A 221 -28.51 9.89 28.64
CA LEU A 221 -27.55 8.81 28.35
C LEU A 221 -27.10 8.78 26.89
N LYS A 222 -27.83 9.42 25.97
CA LYS A 222 -27.51 9.40 24.54
C LYS A 222 -26.55 10.52 24.18
N ALA A 223 -25.47 10.17 23.49
CA ALA A 223 -24.58 11.16 22.88
C ALA A 223 -25.26 11.84 21.68
N GLU A 224 -24.71 12.99 21.26
CA GLU A 224 -25.07 13.60 19.99
C GLU A 224 -24.83 12.64 18.82
N GLN A 225 -25.69 12.71 17.81
CA GLN A 225 -25.66 11.81 16.67
C GLN A 225 -24.89 12.46 15.50
N PRO A 226 -23.88 11.80 14.91
CA PRO A 226 -23.30 10.49 15.26
C PRO A 226 -22.27 10.60 16.42
N GLY A 227 -22.25 9.62 17.32
CA GLY A 227 -21.37 9.67 18.48
C GLY A 227 -21.49 8.48 19.43
N GLN A 228 -20.61 8.46 20.43
CA GLN A 228 -20.56 7.47 21.49
C GLN A 228 -20.16 8.10 22.83
N ASN A 229 -20.56 7.49 23.93
CA ASN A 229 -20.15 7.86 25.27
C ASN A 229 -20.01 6.59 26.15
N GLU A 230 -19.84 6.75 27.46
CA GLU A 230 -19.69 5.60 28.35
C GLU A 230 -20.94 4.72 28.48
N TYR A 231 -22.13 5.24 28.12
CA TYR A 231 -23.42 4.58 28.25
C TYR A 231 -23.90 3.90 26.97
N GLY A 232 -23.30 4.21 25.82
CA GLY A 232 -23.70 3.63 24.53
C GLY A 232 -23.06 4.29 23.32
N ARG A 233 -23.49 3.85 22.14
CA ARG A 233 -23.11 4.43 20.86
C ARG A 233 -24.22 4.37 19.83
N TRP A 234 -24.19 5.29 18.87
CA TRP A 234 -24.99 5.20 17.65
C TRP A 234 -24.37 4.18 16.69
N ALA A 235 -25.20 3.31 16.12
CA ALA A 235 -24.82 2.38 15.06
C ALA A 235 -25.94 2.29 14.03
N ASN A 236 -25.59 2.14 12.76
CA ASN A 236 -26.58 1.88 11.72
C ASN A 236 -27.13 0.45 11.89
N SER A 237 -28.46 0.31 11.82
CA SER A 237 -29.13 -0.99 11.79
C SER A 237 -30.12 -1.04 10.62
N LYS A 238 -30.36 -2.24 10.08
CA LYS A 238 -31.34 -2.42 8.99
C LYS A 238 -32.74 -2.02 9.49
N SER A 239 -33.44 -1.19 8.72
CA SER A 239 -34.82 -0.84 9.02
C SER A 239 -35.69 -2.10 9.01
N LYS A 240 -36.63 -2.17 9.96
CA LYS A 240 -37.54 -3.31 10.10
C LYS A 240 -38.48 -3.48 8.89
N TYR A 241 -38.72 -2.41 8.14
CA TYR A 241 -39.75 -2.34 7.08
C TYR A 241 -39.21 -1.84 5.74
N SER A 242 -37.90 -1.62 5.62
CA SER A 242 -37.27 -1.06 4.42
C SER A 242 -35.84 -1.54 4.32
N ASP A 243 -35.27 -1.56 3.11
CA ASP A 243 -33.86 -1.88 2.91
C ASP A 243 -32.90 -0.72 3.27
N LYS A 244 -33.44 0.39 3.78
CA LYS A 244 -32.65 1.50 4.31
C LYS A 244 -32.02 1.15 5.66
N GLU A 245 -30.81 1.64 5.89
CA GLU A 245 -30.21 1.67 7.22
C GLU A 245 -30.72 2.87 8.02
N VAL A 246 -31.01 2.65 9.30
CA VAL A 246 -31.44 3.69 10.23
C VAL A 246 -30.50 3.73 11.45
N PRO A 247 -30.14 4.92 11.94
CA PRO A 247 -29.33 5.04 13.15
C PRO A 247 -30.08 4.54 14.38
N GLN A 248 -29.46 3.65 15.13
CA GLN A 248 -29.99 3.06 16.35
C GLN A 248 -28.99 3.16 17.50
N TRP A 249 -29.46 3.54 18.69
CA TRP A 249 -28.63 3.59 19.89
C TRP A 249 -28.50 2.21 20.54
N PHE A 250 -27.26 1.79 20.78
CA PHE A 250 -26.91 0.58 21.52
C PHE A 250 -26.29 0.95 22.86
N TYR A 251 -26.76 0.31 23.93
CA TYR A 251 -26.34 0.58 25.30
C TYR A 251 -25.16 -0.31 25.69
N THR A 252 -24.19 0.26 26.39
CA THR A 252 -23.17 -0.51 27.11
C THR A 252 -23.76 -1.08 28.41
N GLU A 253 -23.01 -1.90 29.11
CA GLU A 253 -23.39 -2.41 30.44
C GLU A 253 -23.63 -1.28 31.46
N LYS A 254 -22.85 -0.19 31.40
CA LYS A 254 -23.10 1.01 32.21
C LYS A 254 -24.45 1.65 31.90
N GLY A 255 -24.81 1.77 30.62
CA GLY A 255 -26.12 2.28 30.20
C GLY A 255 -27.27 1.41 30.67
N LEU A 256 -27.11 0.09 30.62
CA LEU A 256 -28.08 -0.86 31.16
C LEU A 256 -28.27 -0.68 32.68
N GLN A 257 -27.18 -0.54 33.43
CA GLN A 257 -27.26 -0.35 34.88
C GLN A 257 -27.95 0.97 35.26
N ALA A 258 -27.68 2.06 34.53
CA ALA A 258 -28.36 3.33 34.73
C ALA A 258 -29.89 3.20 34.55
N ILE A 259 -30.33 2.48 33.52
CA ILE A 259 -31.75 2.24 33.26
C ILE A 259 -32.38 1.32 34.33
N LYS A 260 -31.66 0.27 34.76
CA LYS A 260 -32.10 -0.60 35.87
C LYS A 260 -32.33 0.19 37.16
N LYS A 261 -31.41 1.10 37.48
CA LYS A 261 -31.49 1.93 38.69
C LYS A 261 -32.71 2.85 38.67
N GLU A 262 -32.98 3.52 37.56
CA GLU A 262 -34.16 4.39 37.43
C GLU A 262 -35.48 3.61 37.61
N ILE A 263 -35.60 2.42 37.01
CA ILE A 263 -36.80 1.58 37.14
C ILE A 263 -37.00 1.10 38.58
N SER A 264 -35.91 0.85 39.32
CA SER A 264 -35.99 0.46 40.73
C SER A 264 -36.45 1.59 41.65
N LEU A 265 -36.17 2.85 41.28
CA LEU A 265 -36.61 4.05 42.01
C LEU A 265 -38.10 4.34 41.74
N ASP A 266 -38.57 4.10 40.52
CA ASP A 266 -39.98 4.28 40.09
C ASP A 266 -40.95 3.22 40.67
N ARG A 267 -40.42 2.20 41.38
CA ARG A 267 -41.20 1.13 42.03
C ARG A 267 -41.27 1.25 43.56
N ARG A 268 -40.71 2.31 44.14
CA ARG A 268 -40.84 2.68 45.57
C ARG A 268 -41.82 3.82 45.70
#